data_AF-A0A164E4H7-F1
#
_entry.id   AF-A0A164E4H7-F1
#
_cell.length_a   1.000
_cell.length_b   1.000
_cell.length_c   1.000
_cell.angle_alpha   90.00
_cell.angle_beta   90.00
_cell.angle_gamma   90.00
#
_symmetry.space_group_name_H-M   'P 1'
#
loop_
_entity.id
_entity.type
_entity.pdbx_description
1 polymer ?
#
loop_
_entity_poly.entity_id
_entity_poly.type
_entity_poly.pdbx_seq_one_letter_code
_entity_poly.pdbx_strand_id
1 'polypeptide(L)'
;IDQFLRPLPTVIVTPSDYKSQIMKRLHEAFQLVKINLSQAREQQKAQYNKRVKEQKFNVGDKVLLDMRTPLAGISKKLIPRFIGPFRILKVSNNCIVEIQQDVLKQTQLVHVNRIK
;
A
#
# COMPACT_ATOMS: atom_id res chain seq x y z
N ILE A 1 -27.26 1.35 -0.83
CA ILE A 1 -26.69 2.64 -0.37
C ILE A 1 -27.76 3.48 0.34
N ASP A 2 -29.01 3.46 -0.13
CA ASP A 2 -30.12 4.28 0.41
C ASP A 2 -30.67 3.95 1.79
N GLN A 3 -30.22 2.88 2.47
CA GLN A 3 -30.88 2.43 3.71
C GLN A 3 -30.72 3.43 4.86
N PHE A 4 -29.58 4.11 4.95
CA PHE A 4 -29.25 5.05 6.04
C PHE A 4 -29.68 6.50 5.77
N LEU A 5 -30.05 6.84 4.53
CA LEU A 5 -30.60 8.14 4.15
C LEU A 5 -32.12 8.22 4.31
N ARG A 6 -32.76 7.13 4.77
CA ARG A 6 -34.21 7.12 5.00
C ARG A 6 -34.58 7.96 6.22
N PRO A 7 -35.63 8.80 6.11
CA PRO A 7 -36.11 9.59 7.24
C PRO A 7 -36.47 8.67 8.41
N LEU A 8 -36.23 9.15 9.63
CA LEU A 8 -36.62 8.43 10.84
C LEU A 8 -38.16 8.33 10.89
N PRO A 9 -38.71 7.21 11.39
CA PRO A 9 -40.16 7.07 11.55
C PRO A 9 -40.68 8.20 12.45
N THR A 10 -41.75 8.87 12.00
CA THR A 10 -42.35 10.09 12.60
C THR A 10 -43.18 9.82 13.86
N VAL A 11 -42.92 8.71 14.55
CA VAL A 11 -43.59 8.40 15.83
C VAL A 11 -43.14 9.44 16.86
N ILE A 12 -44.02 9.87 17.76
CA ILE A 12 -43.68 10.85 18.79
C ILE A 12 -42.56 10.27 19.68
N VAL A 13 -41.34 10.74 19.46
CA VAL A 13 -40.14 10.23 20.12
C VAL A 13 -39.85 11.13 21.32
N THR A 14 -39.76 10.56 22.53
CA THR A 14 -39.17 11.31 23.64
C THR A 14 -37.71 11.65 23.28
N PRO A 15 -37.13 12.77 23.75
CA PRO A 15 -35.75 13.14 23.38
C PRO A 15 -34.71 12.03 23.65
N SER A 16 -34.95 11.19 24.65
CA SER A 16 -34.12 10.01 24.98
C SER A 16 -34.20 8.90 23.93
N ASP A 17 -35.41 8.61 23.44
CA ASP A 17 -35.65 7.56 22.45
C ASP A 17 -35.04 7.94 21.09
N TYR A 18 -35.02 9.22 20.74
CA TYR A 18 -34.44 9.74 19.50
C TYR A 18 -32.91 9.56 19.49
N LYS A 19 -32.26 9.94 20.60
CA LYS A 19 -30.83 9.72 20.80
C LYS A 19 -30.48 8.24 20.65
N SER A 20 -31.25 7.36 21.26
CA SER A 20 -31.02 5.91 21.22
C SER A 20 -31.14 5.34 19.81
N GLN A 21 -32.12 5.80 19.02
CA GLN A 21 -32.31 5.37 17.63
C GLN A 21 -31.16 5.82 16.73
N ILE A 22 -30.68 7.07 16.86
CA ILE A 22 -29.53 7.56 16.11
C ILE A 22 -28.28 6.76 16.45
N MET A 23 -28.02 6.52 17.74
CA MET A 23 -26.85 5.77 18.17
C MET A 23 -26.84 4.34 17.61
N LYS A 24 -28.01 3.67 17.59
CA LYS A 24 -28.16 2.35 16.96
C LYS A 24 -27.86 2.40 15.46
N ARG A 25 -28.45 3.36 14.74
CA ARG A 25 -28.21 3.54 13.29
C ARG A 25 -26.74 3.83 12.97
N LEU A 26 -26.08 4.68 13.76
CA LEU A 26 -24.65 4.97 13.60
C LEU A 26 -23.81 3.71 13.82
N HIS A 27 -24.12 2.95 14.87
CA HIS A 27 -23.43 1.69 15.14
C HIS A 27 -23.56 0.72 13.96
N GLU A 28 -24.78 0.49 13.48
CA GLU A 28 -25.06 -0.37 12.32
C GLU A 28 -24.31 0.10 11.06
N ALA A 29 -24.31 1.41 10.80
CA ALA A 29 -23.58 1.99 9.66
C ALA A 29 -22.07 1.73 9.78
N PHE A 30 -21.47 1.94 10.95
CA PHE A 30 -20.05 1.68 11.16
C PHE A 30 -19.70 0.20 11.00
N GLN A 31 -20.54 -0.72 11.48
CA GLN A 31 -20.32 -2.15 11.28
C GLN A 31 -20.35 -2.51 9.79
N LEU A 32 -21.32 -1.98 9.04
CA LEU A 32 -21.42 -2.21 7.61
C LEU A 32 -20.21 -1.64 6.85
N VAL A 33 -19.77 -0.43 7.19
CA VAL A 33 -18.55 0.16 6.62
C VAL A 33 -17.33 -0.72 6.90
N LYS A 34 -17.19 -1.23 8.12
CA LYS A 34 -16.07 -2.11 8.49
C LYS A 34 -16.04 -3.39 7.66
N ILE A 35 -17.18 -4.03 7.46
CA ILE A 35 -17.32 -5.24 6.63
C ILE A 35 -16.97 -4.94 5.17
N ASN A 36 -17.51 -3.86 4.62
CA ASN A 36 -17.26 -3.49 3.23
C ASN A 36 -15.78 -3.14 3.00
N LEU A 37 -15.16 -2.44 3.95
CA LEU A 37 -13.73 -2.13 3.88
C LEU A 37 -12.86 -3.37 3.98
N SER A 38 -13.21 -4.36 4.80
CA SER A 38 -12.45 -5.62 4.87
C SER A 38 -12.55 -6.40 3.57
N GLN A 39 -13.76 -6.53 3.01
CA GLN A 39 -13.99 -7.20 1.73
C GLN A 39 -13.25 -6.48 0.59
N ALA A 40 -13.34 -5.16 0.52
CA ALA A 40 -12.63 -4.36 -0.48
C ALA A 40 -11.11 -4.53 -0.36
N ARG A 41 -10.56 -4.57 0.87
CA ARG A 41 -9.13 -4.81 1.10
C ARG A 41 -8.71 -6.19 0.61
N GLU A 42 -9.49 -7.23 0.86
CA GLU A 42 -9.21 -8.59 0.39
C GLU A 42 -9.23 -8.68 -1.14
N GLN A 43 -10.23 -8.07 -1.79
CA GLN A 43 -10.32 -8.02 -3.25
C GLN A 43 -9.15 -7.26 -3.87
N GLN A 44 -8.76 -6.12 -3.30
CA GLN A 44 -7.60 -5.35 -3.75
C GLN A 44 -6.31 -6.16 -3.60
N LYS A 45 -6.12 -6.84 -2.46
CA LYS A 45 -4.97 -7.73 -2.23
C LYS A 45 -4.92 -8.86 -3.25
N ALA A 46 -6.04 -9.54 -3.48
CA ALA A 46 -6.13 -10.62 -4.45
C ALA A 46 -5.80 -10.12 -5.86
N GLN A 47 -6.36 -8.98 -6.27
CA GLN A 47 -6.13 -8.40 -7.59
C GLN A 47 -4.68 -7.94 -7.78
N TYR A 48 -4.07 -7.34 -6.76
CA TYR A 48 -2.65 -6.97 -6.79
C TYR A 48 -1.77 -8.21 -6.93
N ASN A 49 -1.98 -9.21 -6.07
CA ASN A 49 -1.17 -10.42 -6.01
C ASN A 49 -1.21 -11.25 -7.29
N LYS A 50 -2.29 -11.20 -8.09
CA LYS A 50 -2.38 -11.90 -9.40
C LYS A 50 -1.23 -11.59 -10.36
N ARG A 51 -0.63 -10.40 -10.28
CA ARG A 51 0.45 -9.96 -11.19
C ARG A 51 1.82 -9.92 -10.53
N VAL A 52 1.91 -10.27 -9.24
CA VAL A 52 3.18 -10.26 -8.51
C VAL A 52 3.99 -11.46 -8.95
N LYS A 53 5.24 -11.21 -9.37
CA LYS A 53 6.21 -12.27 -9.62
C LYS A 53 7.06 -12.45 -8.39
N GLU A 54 7.12 -13.67 -7.86
CA GLU A 54 8.04 -14.01 -6.80
C GLU A 54 9.46 -14.12 -7.37
N GLN A 55 10.22 -13.04 -7.26
CA GLN A 55 11.62 -13.02 -7.66
C GLN A 55 12.49 -13.24 -6.42
N LYS A 56 13.21 -14.35 -6.40
CA LYS A 56 14.17 -14.68 -5.34
C LYS A 56 15.51 -14.04 -5.69
N PHE A 57 16.09 -13.34 -4.72
CA PHE A 57 17.38 -12.71 -4.83
C PHE A 57 18.32 -13.30 -3.79
N ASN A 58 19.58 -13.48 -4.18
CA ASN A 58 20.63 -13.98 -3.30
C ASN A 58 21.64 -12.88 -3.00
N VAL A 59 22.34 -13.03 -1.88
CA VAL A 59 23.47 -12.16 -1.56
C VAL A 59 24.56 -12.35 -2.60
N GLY A 60 25.06 -11.25 -3.15
CA GLY A 60 26.06 -11.23 -4.20
C GLY A 60 25.52 -11.00 -5.61
N ASP A 61 24.21 -11.09 -5.82
CA ASP A 61 23.60 -10.83 -7.13
C ASP A 61 23.78 -9.36 -7.54
N LYS A 62 23.97 -9.15 -8.84
CA LYS A 62 24.02 -7.81 -9.45
C LYS A 62 22.63 -7.44 -9.96
N VAL A 63 22.08 -6.34 -9.48
CA VAL A 63 20.72 -5.87 -9.79
C VAL A 63 20.73 -4.41 -10.23
N LEU A 64 19.73 -4.04 -11.03
CA LEU A 64 19.51 -2.67 -11.48
C LEU A 64 18.47 -1.98 -10.59
N LEU A 65 18.69 -0.72 -10.23
CA LEU A 65 17.75 0.07 -9.41
C LEU A 65 16.81 0.91 -10.28
N ASP A 66 15.49 0.80 -10.04
CA ASP A 66 14.43 1.62 -10.65
C ASP A 66 14.40 3.04 -10.06
N MET A 67 14.67 4.01 -10.94
CA MET A 67 14.72 5.43 -10.63
C MET A 67 13.37 6.10 -10.82
N ARG A 68 12.71 6.37 -9.68
CA ARG A 68 11.41 7.06 -9.65
C ARG A 68 11.52 8.55 -9.36
N THR A 69 12.57 8.94 -8.63
CA THR A 69 12.81 10.32 -8.23
C THR A 69 13.77 10.97 -9.23
N PRO A 70 13.46 12.16 -9.78
CA PRO A 70 14.38 12.82 -10.68
C PRO A 70 15.67 13.24 -9.98
N LEU A 71 16.80 13.14 -10.68
CA LEU A 71 18.04 13.78 -10.26
C LEU A 71 17.87 15.29 -10.37
N ALA A 72 18.44 16.00 -9.40
CA ALA A 72 18.49 17.46 -9.45
C ALA A 72 19.15 17.91 -10.76
N GLY A 73 18.53 18.88 -11.44
CA GLY A 73 19.03 19.43 -12.70
C GLY A 73 18.70 18.63 -13.96
N ILE A 74 18.04 17.47 -13.86
CA ILE A 74 17.66 16.66 -15.02
C ILE A 74 16.13 16.51 -15.09
N SER A 75 15.57 16.74 -16.28
CA SER A 75 14.14 16.50 -16.54
C SER A 75 13.81 15.02 -16.38
N LYS A 76 12.67 14.68 -15.76
CA LYS A 76 12.18 13.30 -15.60
C LYS A 76 12.19 12.50 -16.91
N LYS A 77 12.03 13.16 -18.06
CA LYS A 77 12.02 12.50 -19.38
C LYS A 77 13.40 12.00 -19.85
N LEU A 78 14.48 12.61 -19.36
CA LEU A 78 15.85 12.32 -19.80
C LEU A 78 16.62 11.44 -18.80
N ILE A 79 15.98 11.02 -17.71
CA ILE A 79 16.62 10.19 -16.68
C ILE A 79 16.51 8.72 -17.09
N PRO A 80 17.61 7.94 -16.98
CA PRO A 80 17.53 6.51 -17.21
C PRO A 80 16.59 5.87 -16.19
N ARG A 81 15.67 5.04 -16.68
CA ARG A 81 14.73 4.32 -15.82
C ARG A 81 15.44 3.41 -14.80
N PHE A 82 16.54 2.79 -15.22
CA PHE A 82 17.32 1.90 -14.39
C PHE A 82 18.76 2.40 -14.30
N ILE A 83 19.33 2.36 -13.10
CA ILE A 83 20.73 2.73 -12.85
C ILE A 83 21.48 1.51 -12.35
N GLY A 84 22.68 1.35 -12.90
CA GLY A 84 23.87 0.69 -12.34
C GLY A 84 23.71 -0.75 -11.88
N PRO A 85 24.71 -1.62 -12.10
CA PRO A 85 24.75 -2.85 -11.34
C PRO A 85 25.06 -2.52 -9.88
N PHE A 86 24.11 -2.79 -9.00
CA PHE A 86 24.31 -2.81 -7.55
C PHE A 86 24.44 -4.25 -7.09
N ARG A 87 25.29 -4.50 -6.10
CA ARG A 87 25.43 -5.80 -5.45
C ARG A 87 24.51 -5.87 -4.24
N ILE A 88 23.79 -6.99 -4.10
CA ILE A 88 23.01 -7.27 -2.89
C ILE A 88 23.97 -7.73 -1.79
N LEU A 89 23.93 -7.06 -0.64
CA LEU A 89 24.71 -7.43 0.54
C LEU A 89 23.90 -8.27 1.53
N LYS A 90 22.62 -7.95 1.66
CA LYS A 90 21.73 -8.61 2.61
C LYS A 90 20.30 -8.63 2.07
N VAL A 91 19.64 -9.75 2.26
CA VAL A 91 18.21 -9.93 1.95
C VAL A 91 17.47 -10.08 3.26
N SER A 92 16.47 -9.22 3.48
CA SER A 92 15.60 -9.29 4.66
C SER A 92 14.28 -9.96 4.31
N ASN A 93 13.66 -10.61 5.30
CA ASN A 93 12.39 -11.34 5.11
C ASN A 93 11.21 -10.42 4.72
N ASN A 94 11.31 -9.12 4.98
CA ASN A 94 10.25 -8.14 4.67
C ASN A 94 10.31 -7.58 3.24
N CYS A 95 10.80 -8.35 2.26
CA CYS A 95 10.97 -7.91 0.86
C CYS A 95 11.84 -6.64 0.71
N ILE A 96 12.77 -6.43 1.63
CA ILE A 96 13.75 -5.33 1.60
C ILE A 96 15.13 -5.93 1.41
N VAL A 97 15.91 -5.32 0.53
CA VAL A 97 17.29 -5.68 0.25
C VAL A 97 18.21 -4.49 0.53
N GLU A 98 19.40 -4.80 1.04
CA GLU A 98 20.50 -3.85 1.14
C GLU A 98 21.36 -3.98 -0.10
N ILE A 99 21.49 -2.88 -0.85
CA ILE A 99 22.26 -2.83 -2.09
C ILE A 99 23.41 -1.84 -1.98
N GLN A 100 24.50 -2.15 -2.67
CA GLN A 100 25.70 -1.32 -2.72
C GLN A 100 26.27 -1.28 -4.14
N GLN A 101 26.61 -0.09 -4.64
CA GLN A 101 27.19 0.04 -5.98
C GLN A 101 28.67 -0.31 -6.00
N ASP A 102 29.41 0.20 -5.02
CA ASP A 102 30.85 0.02 -4.88
C ASP A 102 31.20 -0.04 -3.39
N VAL A 103 32.30 -0.71 -3.04
CA VAL A 103 32.70 -0.97 -1.65
C VAL A 103 32.86 0.33 -0.84
N LEU A 104 33.25 1.41 -1.52
CA LEU A 104 33.45 2.74 -0.93
C LEU A 104 32.15 3.54 -0.79
N LYS A 105 31.08 3.17 -1.51
CA LYS A 105 29.82 3.91 -1.50
C LYS A 105 28.89 3.38 -0.40
N GLN A 106 28.03 4.27 0.08
CA GLN A 106 27.02 3.93 1.08
C GLN A 106 26.03 2.89 0.56
N THR A 107 25.57 2.05 1.47
CA THR A 107 24.52 1.06 1.25
C THR A 107 23.14 1.71 1.23
N GLN A 108 22.22 1.17 0.43
CA GLN A 108 20.84 1.64 0.35
C GLN A 108 19.86 0.50 0.66
N LEU A 109 18.85 0.81 1.47
CA LEU A 109 17.72 -0.09 1.73
C LEU A 109 16.63 0.13 0.68
N VAL A 110 16.32 -0.92 -0.07
CA VAL A 110 15.39 -0.85 -1.21
C VAL A 110 14.42 -2.02 -1.18
N HIS A 111 13.16 -1.78 -1.50
CA HIS A 111 12.18 -2.85 -1.67
C HIS A 111 12.42 -3.64 -2.96
N VAL A 112 12.21 -4.95 -2.94
CA VAL A 112 12.45 -5.87 -4.06
C VAL A 112 11.77 -5.42 -5.37
N ASN A 113 10.55 -4.90 -5.31
CA ASN A 113 9.84 -4.33 -6.48
C ASN A 113 10.52 -3.13 -7.19
N ARG A 114 11.59 -2.56 -6.61
CA ARG A 114 12.37 -1.48 -7.22
C ARG A 114 13.68 -1.96 -7.81
N ILE A 115 13.98 -3.25 -7.72
CA ILE A 115 15.18 -3.83 -8.33
C ILE A 115 14.78 -4.82 -9.43
N LYS A 116 15.67 -4.99 -10.40
CA LYS A 116 15.48 -5.93 -11.51
C LYS A 116 16.76 -6.68 -11.81
#